data_AF-A0A959UXG6-F1
#
_entry.id   AF-A0A959UXG6-F1
#
_cell.length_a   1.000
_cell.length_b   1.000
_cell.length_c   1.000
_cell.angle_alpha   90.00
_cell.angle_beta   90.00
_cell.angle_gamma   90.00
#
_symmetry.space_group_name_H-M   'P 1'
#
loop_
_entity.id
_entity.type
_entity.pdbx_description
1 polymer ?
#
loop_
_entity_poly.entity_id
_entity_poly.type
_entity_poly.pdbx_seq_one_letter_code
_entity_poly.pdbx_strand_id
1 'polypeptide(L)' 'MERIHLPLLLVCLYLAMPSQAQWSNDPDAPLVICDAPGTQRYLSTVEDGAGGWYAFWIDERNGDAEVYGQRVDSDGYPLW' A
#
# COMPACT_ATOMS: atom_id res chain seq x y z
N MET A 1 24.28 13.84 -36.41
CA MET A 1 23.09 13.04 -36.06
C MET A 1 23.51 12.06 -34.98
N GLU A 2 23.25 12.40 -33.73
CA GLU A 2 23.61 11.57 -32.58
C GLU A 2 22.78 10.28 -32.63
N ARG A 3 23.46 9.13 -32.60
CA ARG A 3 22.80 7.83 -32.64
C ARG A 3 22.21 7.56 -31.26
N ILE A 4 20.89 7.67 -31.14
CA ILE A 4 20.17 7.25 -29.93
C ILE A 4 20.43 5.75 -29.72
N HIS A 5 21.04 5.40 -28.59
CA HIS A 5 21.36 4.02 -28.22
C HIS A 5 20.09 3.28 -27.76
N LEU A 6 19.25 2.92 -28.71
CA LEU A 6 17.99 2.21 -28.51
C LEU A 6 18.07 0.97 -27.58
N PRO A 7 19.09 0.09 -27.64
CA PRO A 7 19.19 -1.03 -26.71
C PRO A 7 19.45 -0.60 -25.27
N LEU A 8 20.18 0.50 -25.05
CA LEU A 8 20.42 1.05 -23.71
C LEU A 8 19.11 1.65 -23.13
N LEU A 9 18.33 2.33 -23.96
CA LEU A 9 17.03 2.87 -23.57
C LEU A 9 16.05 1.77 -23.15
N LEU A 10 16.01 0.66 -23.89
CA LEU A 10 15.16 -0.49 -23.58
C LEU A 10 15.57 -1.18 -22.28
N VAL A 11 16.87 -1.28 -21.98
CA VAL A 11 17.38 -1.80 -20.69
C VAL A 11 17.05 -0.85 -19.54
N CYS A 12 17.19 0.46 -19.71
CA CYS A 12 16.80 1.45 -18.70
C CYS A 12 15.30 1.40 -18.39
N LEU A 13 14.45 1.19 -19.40
CA LEU A 13 13.00 1.03 -19.21
C LEU A 13 12.64 -0.29 -18.53
N TYR A 14 13.41 -1.37 -18.74
CA TYR A 14 13.22 -2.66 -18.06
C TYR A 14 13.67 -2.64 -16.59
N LEU A 15 14.70 -1.84 -16.28
CA LEU A 15 15.24 -1.68 -14.93
C LEU A 15 14.51 -0.60 -14.11
N ALA A 16 13.78 0.29 -14.77
CA ALA A 16 12.84 1.20 -14.13
C ALA A 16 11.55 0.43 -13.77
N MET A 17 11.65 -0.46 -12.79
CA MET A 17 10.45 -0.99 -12.14
C MET A 17 9.64 0.21 -11.63
N PRO A 18 8.36 0.34 -12.00
CA PRO A 18 7.56 1.44 -11.50
C PRO A 18 7.51 1.31 -9.97
N SER A 19 7.94 2.35 -9.26
CA SER A 19 7.56 2.51 -7.86
C SER A 19 6.06 2.71 -7.85
N GLN A 20 5.29 1.65 -7.59
CA GLN A 20 3.87 1.79 -7.35
C GLN A 20 3.75 2.67 -6.10
N ALA A 21 3.01 3.78 -6.21
CA ALA A 21 2.57 4.45 -4.98
C ALA A 21 1.74 3.42 -4.19
N GLN A 22 1.82 3.43 -2.85
CA GLN A 22 1.12 2.45 -2.00
C GLN A 22 -0.42 2.43 -2.21
N TRP A 23 -0.96 3.46 -2.86
CA TRP A 23 -2.39 3.61 -3.12
C TRP A 23 -2.75 2.93 -4.44
N SER A 24 -3.89 2.23 -4.45
CA SER A 24 -4.46 1.77 -5.70
C SER A 24 -4.62 2.93 -6.67
N ASN A 25 -4.13 2.73 -7.89
CA ASN A 25 -4.29 3.67 -9.00
C ASN A 25 -5.62 3.45 -9.74
N ASP A 26 -6.36 2.40 -9.39
CA ASP A 26 -7.69 2.11 -9.90
C ASP A 26 -8.74 2.53 -8.85
N PRO A 27 -9.57 3.56 -9.14
CA PRO A 27 -10.60 4.00 -8.22
C PRO A 27 -11.67 2.93 -7.94
N ASP A 28 -11.82 1.93 -8.82
CA ASP A 28 -12.77 0.84 -8.65
C ASP A 28 -12.17 -0.35 -7.86
N ALA A 29 -10.87 -0.32 -7.57
CA ALA A 29 -10.17 -1.39 -6.85
C ALA A 29 -9.27 -0.83 -5.72
N PRO A 30 -9.83 -0.21 -4.67
CA PRO A 30 -9.04 0.31 -3.55
C PRO A 30 -8.28 -0.80 -2.81
N LEU A 31 -7.16 -0.44 -2.19
CA LEU A 31 -6.48 -1.33 -1.24
C LEU A 31 -7.34 -1.45 0.03
N VAL A 32 -7.93 -2.62 0.23
CA VAL A 32 -8.76 -2.91 1.40
C VAL A 32 -7.85 -3.31 2.57
N ILE A 33 -7.91 -2.52 3.65
CA ILE A 33 -7.17 -2.78 4.90
C ILE A 33 -7.95 -3.69 5.84
N CYS A 34 -9.28 -3.57 5.83
CA CYS A 34 -10.18 -4.39 6.63
C CYS A 34 -11.56 -4.44 5.97
N ASP A 35 -12.11 -5.64 5.79
CA ASP A 35 -13.48 -5.88 5.31
C ASP A 35 -14.39 -6.52 6.38
N ALA A 36 -13.92 -6.56 7.63
CA ALA A 36 -14.64 -7.19 8.71
C ALA A 36 -16.00 -6.53 8.96
N PRO A 37 -17.03 -7.30 9.36
CA PRO A 37 -18.31 -6.74 9.74
C PRO A 37 -18.17 -5.85 10.97
N GLY A 38 -19.05 -4.85 11.11
CA GLY A 38 -19.02 -3.90 12.22
C GLY A 38 -18.55 -2.51 11.80
N THR A 39 -18.45 -1.59 12.76
CA THR A 39 -18.03 -0.21 12.49
C THR A 39 -16.51 -0.09 12.60
N GLN A 40 -15.87 0.45 11.57
CA GLN A 40 -14.47 0.87 11.60
C GLN A 40 -14.38 2.40 11.65
N ARG A 41 -13.61 2.94 12.59
CA ARG A 41 -13.50 4.39 12.82
C ARG A 41 -12.12 4.80 13.32
N TYR A 42 -11.81 6.09 13.17
CA TYR A 42 -10.57 6.71 13.64
C TYR A 42 -9.28 6.07 13.12
N LEU A 43 -9.21 5.85 11.80
CA LEU A 43 -8.00 5.39 11.13
C LEU A 43 -6.84 6.37 11.35
N SER A 44 -5.70 5.83 11.76
CA SER A 44 -4.42 6.54 11.84
C SER A 44 -3.33 5.69 11.19
N THR A 45 -2.38 6.34 10.53
CA THR A 45 -1.29 5.66 9.81
C THR A 45 0.07 6.24 10.19
N VAL A 46 1.08 5.39 10.25
CA VAL A 46 2.48 5.80 10.48
C VAL A 46 3.43 4.94 9.64
N GLU A 47 4.49 5.54 9.12
CA GLU A 47 5.51 4.83 8.34
C GLU A 47 6.20 3.74 9.18
N ASP A 48 6.56 2.62 8.55
CA ASP A 48 7.23 1.50 9.24
C ASP A 48 8.77 1.61 9.27
N GLY A 49 9.32 2.64 8.62
CA GLY A 49 10.77 2.89 8.51
C GLY A 49 11.49 2.02 7.46
N ALA A 50 10.80 1.10 6.79
CA ALA A 50 11.33 0.20 5.76
C ALA A 50 10.65 0.39 4.39
N GLY A 51 9.84 1.45 4.23
CA GLY A 51 9.10 1.76 3.00
C GLY A 51 7.65 1.28 3.03
N GLY A 52 7.24 0.56 4.07
CA GLY A 52 5.86 0.23 4.36
C GLY A 52 5.25 1.17 5.40
N TRP A 53 4.11 0.75 5.96
CA TRP A 53 3.36 1.54 6.93
C TRP A 53 2.50 0.67 7.84
N TYR A 54 2.19 1.20 9.02
CA TYR A 54 1.21 0.65 9.94
C TYR A 54 -0.08 1.45 9.86
N ALA A 55 -1.20 0.74 9.85
CA ALA A 55 -2.54 1.28 10.03
C ALA A 55 -3.07 0.85 11.40
N PHE A 56 -3.68 1.76 12.14
CA PHE A 56 -4.40 1.46 13.37
C PHE A 56 -5.79 2.10 13.32
N TRP A 57 -6.81 1.38 13.76
CA TRP A 57 -8.19 1.87 13.81
C TRP A 57 -8.94 1.30 15.01
N ILE A 58 -10.06 1.93 15.34
CA ILE A 58 -11.04 1.35 16.26
C ILE A 58 -12.02 0.51 15.45
N ASP A 59 -12.20 -0.73 15.90
CA ASP A 59 -13.08 -1.71 15.28
C ASP A 59 -14.06 -2.26 16.31
N GLU A 60 -15.33 -2.35 15.94
CA GLU A 60 -16.41 -2.86 16.78
C GLU A 60 -16.94 -4.23 16.34
N ARG A 61 -16.17 -5.00 15.54
CA ARG A 61 -16.59 -6.30 14.98
C ARG A 61 -17.05 -7.33 16.01
N ASN A 62 -16.57 -7.23 17.25
CA ASN A 62 -16.89 -8.14 18.34
C ASN A 62 -17.89 -7.56 19.37
N GLY A 63 -18.49 -6.39 19.08
CA GLY A 63 -19.45 -5.71 19.96
C GLY A 63 -18.82 -4.72 20.94
N ASP A 64 -17.50 -4.78 21.16
CA ASP A 64 -16.72 -3.81 21.92
C ASP A 64 -15.79 -3.01 20.99
N ALA A 65 -15.48 -1.78 21.37
CA ALA A 65 -14.54 -0.92 20.64
C ALA A 65 -13.11 -1.28 21.00
N GLU A 66 -12.42 -1.98 20.10
CA GLU A 66 -11.05 -2.45 20.28
C GLU A 66 -10.11 -1.81 19.27
N VAL A 67 -8.81 -1.78 19.58
CA VAL A 67 -7.79 -1.30 18.64
C VAL A 67 -7.33 -2.47 17.78
N TYR A 68 -7.45 -2.30 16.47
CA TYR A 68 -6.89 -3.21 15.49
C TYR A 68 -5.77 -2.51 14.73
N GLY A 69 -4.92 -3.32 14.08
CA GLY A 69 -3.90 -2.80 13.21
C GLY A 69 -3.63 -3.72 12.03
N GLN A 70 -3.00 -3.14 11.02
CA GLN A 70 -2.50 -3.81 9.83
C GLN A 70 -1.12 -3.24 9.53
N ARG A 71 -0.11 -4.09 9.33
CA ARG A 71 1.13 -3.63 8.68
C ARG A 71 1.05 -3.95 7.19
N VAL A 72 1.46 -3.00 6.37
CA VAL A 72 1.61 -3.16 4.91
C VAL A 72 3.09 -2.96 4.58
N ASP A 73 3.66 -3.83 3.76
CA ASP A 73 5.05 -3.72 3.32
C ASP A 73 5.24 -2.65 2.22
N SER A 74 6.48 -2.50 1.76
CA SER A 74 6.84 -1.51 0.72
C SER A 74 6.21 -1.78 -0.65
N ASP A 75 5.76 -3.01 -0.89
CA ASP A 75 5.12 -3.40 -2.14
C ASP A 75 3.58 -3.30 -2.06
N GLY A 76 3.05 -2.87 -0.90
CA GLY A 76 1.62 -2.73 -0.67
C GLY A 76 0.93 -4.01 -0.18
N TYR A 77 1.68 -5.04 0.22
CA TYR A 77 1.11 -6.29 0.70
C TYR A 77 0.79 -6.25 2.21
N PRO A 78 -0.44 -6.62 2.61
CA PRO A 78 -0.79 -6.82 4.02
C PRO A 78 0.05 -7.93 4.65
N LEU A 79 0.67 -7.67 5.80
CA LEU A 79 1.52 -8.61 6.52
C LEU A 79 0.82 -9.30 7.70
N TRP A 80 0.00 -8.58 8.47
CA TRP A 80 -0.79 -9.09 9.59
C TRP A 80 -1.96 -8.19 9.93
#